data_AF-A0A935KIT2-F1
#
_entry.id   AF-A0A935KIT2-F1
#
_cell.length_a   1.000
_cell.length_b   1.000
_cell.length_c   1.000
_cell.angle_alpha   90.00
_cell.angle_beta   90.00
_cell.angle_gamma   90.00
#
_symmetry.space_group_name_H-M   'P 1'
#
loop_
_entity.id
_entity.type
_entity.pdbx_description
1 polymer ?
#
loop_
_entity_poly.entity_id
_entity_poly.type
_entity_poly.pdbx_seq_one_letter_code
_entity_poly.pdbx_strand_id
1 'polypeptide(L)'
;MTTLNSQIQKVEKEIEVLIETDPELKKNFDLIRTIKGVGKIVAARMLAVTSNFKKFSNARKFNCYAGLAPFKHESGTSIRGRSRVSHLANKEIKTVLNLAAFCAIRFNQELKLYYEKGYQKE
;
A
#
# COMPACT_ATOMS: atom_id res chain seq x y z
N MET A 1 13.40 -17.37 21.00
CA MET A 1 13.08 -16.48 19.86
C MET A 1 13.63 -16.96 18.50
N THR A 2 14.55 -17.91 18.44
CA THR A 2 15.15 -18.41 17.18
C THR A 2 14.18 -19.22 16.31
N THR A 3 13.27 -19.97 16.92
CA THR A 3 12.29 -20.82 16.22
C THR A 3 11.27 -20.01 15.41
N LEU A 4 10.72 -18.94 15.99
CA LEU A 4 9.74 -18.09 15.32
C LEU A 4 10.35 -17.34 14.13
N ASN A 5 11.56 -16.82 14.27
CA ASN A 5 12.27 -16.18 13.16
C ASN A 5 12.56 -17.17 12.02
N SER A 6 12.89 -18.42 12.34
CA SER A 6 13.07 -19.47 11.33
C SER A 6 11.76 -19.78 10.60
N GLN A 7 10.63 -19.81 11.30
CA GLN A 7 9.32 -20.00 10.67
C GLN A 7 8.93 -18.84 9.76
N ILE A 8 9.18 -17.59 10.18
CA ILE A 8 8.95 -16.41 9.35
C ILE A 8 9.76 -16.51 8.05
N GLN A 9 11.05 -16.83 8.14
CA GLN A 9 11.91 -16.99 6.97
C GLN A 9 11.46 -18.11 6.03
N LYS A 10 10.91 -19.21 6.57
CA LYS A 10 10.34 -20.29 5.74
C LYS A 10 9.15 -19.79 4.95
N VAL A 11 8.20 -19.12 5.61
CA VAL A 11 7.01 -18.55 4.95
C VAL A 11 7.41 -17.50 3.92
N GLU A 12 8.38 -16.64 4.21
CA GLU A 12 8.88 -15.66 3.25
C GLU A 12 9.47 -16.32 2.00
N LYS A 13 10.22 -17.41 2.15
CA LYS A 13 10.74 -18.19 1.01
C LYS A 13 9.62 -18.85 0.21
N GLU A 14 8.62 -19.41 0.87
CA GLU A 14 7.46 -20.00 0.19
C GLU A 14 6.72 -18.95 -0.66
N ILE A 15 6.55 -17.74 -0.13
CA ILE A 15 5.97 -16.61 -0.88
C ILE A 15 6.81 -16.29 -2.12
N GLU A 16 8.14 -16.24 -1.98
CA GLU A 16 9.03 -15.97 -3.12
C GLU A 16 8.93 -17.06 -4.20
N VAL A 17 8.93 -18.33 -3.82
CA VAL A 17 8.79 -19.46 -4.75
C VAL A 17 7.46 -19.39 -5.50
N LEU A 18 6.36 -19.08 -4.81
CA LEU A 18 5.04 -18.92 -5.45
C LEU A 18 5.02 -17.78 -6.47
N ILE A 19 5.68 -16.66 -6.16
CA ILE A 19 5.79 -15.52 -7.07
C ILE A 19 6.64 -15.89 -8.29
N GLU A 20 7.74 -16.63 -8.10
CA GLU A 20 8.62 -17.04 -9.19
C GLU A 20 8.00 -18.08 -10.14
N THR A 21 7.06 -18.87 -9.63
CA THR A 21 6.38 -19.92 -10.41
C THR A 21 5.43 -19.35 -11.47
N ASP A 22 4.85 -18.18 -11.23
CA ASP A 22 3.94 -17.49 -12.16
C ASP A 22 4.64 -16.31 -12.85
N PRO A 23 4.91 -16.37 -14.17
CA PRO A 23 5.59 -15.29 -14.89
C PRO A 23 4.86 -13.93 -14.85
N GLU A 24 3.52 -13.94 -14.85
CA GLU A 24 2.73 -12.71 -14.80
C GLU A 24 2.85 -12.07 -13.41
N LEU A 25 2.81 -12.89 -12.37
CA LEU A 25 2.96 -12.46 -10.99
C LEU A 25 4.37 -11.93 -10.72
N LYS A 26 5.40 -12.64 -11.21
CA LYS A 26 6.80 -12.22 -11.13
C LYS A 26 7.03 -10.87 -11.80
N LYS A 27 6.53 -10.69 -13.02
CA LYS A 27 6.66 -9.42 -13.74
C LYS A 27 6.08 -8.25 -12.94
N ASN A 28 4.87 -8.40 -12.41
CA ASN A 28 4.24 -7.33 -11.64
C ASN A 28 4.91 -7.13 -10.28
N PHE A 29 5.40 -8.18 -9.64
CA PHE A 29 6.20 -8.10 -8.42
C PHE A 29 7.48 -7.30 -8.63
N ASP A 30 8.22 -7.60 -9.69
CA ASP A 30 9.46 -6.90 -10.03
C ASP A 30 9.18 -5.43 -10.35
N LEU A 31 8.11 -5.13 -11.09
CA LEU A 31 7.67 -3.76 -11.37
C LEU A 31 7.37 -2.98 -10.08
N ILE A 32 6.59 -3.56 -9.15
CA ILE A 32 6.29 -2.91 -7.86
C ILE A 32 7.57 -2.63 -7.07
N ARG A 33 8.53 -3.56 -7.10
CA ARG A 33 9.80 -3.44 -6.37
C ARG A 33 10.76 -2.39 -6.91
N THR A 34 10.52 -1.86 -8.11
CA THR A 34 11.31 -0.74 -8.63
C THR A 34 11.07 0.55 -7.84
N ILE A 35 9.92 0.65 -7.14
CA ILE A 35 9.55 1.80 -6.31
C ILE A 35 10.39 1.83 -5.03
N LYS A 36 11.17 2.90 -4.86
CA LYS A 36 11.93 3.13 -3.63
C LYS A 36 11.01 3.22 -2.42
N GLY A 37 11.27 2.43 -1.39
CA GLY A 37 10.45 2.32 -0.19
C GLY A 37 9.49 1.12 -0.17
N VAL A 38 9.33 0.42 -1.31
CA VAL A 38 8.52 -0.81 -1.38
C VAL A 38 9.40 -2.04 -1.28
N GLY A 39 9.28 -2.77 -0.17
CA GLY A 39 9.99 -4.03 0.07
C GLY A 39 9.23 -5.27 -0.43
N LYS A 40 9.84 -6.45 -0.28
CA LYS A 40 9.28 -7.74 -0.73
C LYS A 40 7.91 -8.03 -0.13
N ILE A 41 7.78 -7.89 1.18
CA ILE A 41 6.53 -8.17 1.92
C ILE A 41 5.42 -7.19 1.50
N VAL A 42 5.75 -5.92 1.33
CA VAL A 42 4.80 -4.88 0.87
C VAL A 42 4.30 -5.22 -0.54
N ALA A 43 5.22 -5.55 -1.45
CA ALA A 43 4.89 -5.92 -2.82
C ALA A 43 4.02 -7.19 -2.87
N ALA A 44 4.40 -8.25 -2.14
CA ALA A 44 3.63 -9.49 -2.06
C ALA A 44 2.23 -9.25 -1.49
N ARG A 45 2.10 -8.45 -0.43
CA ARG A 45 0.80 -8.11 0.15
C ARG A 45 -0.07 -7.32 -0.83
N MET A 46 0.52 -6.39 -1.58
CA MET A 46 -0.20 -5.60 -2.58
C MET A 46 -0.73 -6.47 -3.72
N LEU A 47 0.08 -7.42 -4.21
CA LEU A 47 -0.36 -8.39 -5.22
C LEU A 47 -1.46 -9.31 -4.70
N ALA A 48 -1.33 -9.82 -3.47
CA ALA A 48 -2.34 -10.67 -2.85
C ALA A 48 -3.69 -9.95 -2.70
N VAL A 49 -3.69 -8.71 -2.19
CA VAL A 49 -4.91 -7.93 -1.97
C VAL A 49 -5.59 -7.54 -3.28
N THR A 50 -4.81 -7.23 -4.31
CA THR A 50 -5.31 -6.80 -5.62
C THR A 50 -5.59 -7.96 -6.58
N SER A 51 -5.28 -9.20 -6.18
CA SER A 51 -5.30 -10.38 -7.05
C SER A 51 -4.52 -10.12 -8.35
N ASN A 52 -3.26 -9.72 -8.19
CA ASN A 52 -2.39 -9.29 -9.29
C ASN A 52 -3.01 -8.14 -10.13
N PHE A 53 -3.56 -7.12 -9.46
CA PHE A 53 -4.29 -5.99 -10.06
C PHE A 53 -5.57 -6.34 -10.83
N LYS A 54 -6.03 -7.59 -10.83
CA LYS A 54 -7.25 -8.01 -11.55
C LYS A 54 -8.53 -7.66 -10.79
N LYS A 55 -8.47 -7.47 -9.47
CA LYS A 55 -9.65 -7.23 -8.62
C LYS A 55 -10.23 -5.82 -8.76
N PHE A 56 -9.43 -4.85 -9.19
CA PHE A 56 -9.83 -3.44 -9.23
C PHE A 56 -9.73 -2.89 -10.65
N SER A 57 -10.80 -2.26 -11.13
CA SER A 57 -10.83 -1.65 -12.48
C SER A 57 -10.06 -0.33 -12.57
N ASN A 58 -9.80 0.34 -11.45
CA ASN A 58 -9.11 1.64 -11.43
C ASN A 58 -8.34 1.79 -10.11
N ALA A 59 -7.16 2.43 -10.19
CA ALA A 59 -6.36 2.84 -9.04
C ALA A 59 -7.17 3.61 -7.99
N ARG A 60 -8.13 4.46 -8.38
CA ARG A 60 -8.98 5.18 -7.42
C ARG A 60 -9.82 4.24 -6.58
N LYS A 61 -10.38 3.17 -7.16
CA LYS A 61 -11.17 2.17 -6.41
C LYS A 61 -10.29 1.43 -5.39
N PHE A 62 -9.07 1.09 -5.79
CA PHE A 62 -8.09 0.51 -4.87
C PHE A 62 -7.71 1.49 -3.75
N ASN A 63 -7.46 2.76 -4.06
CA ASN A 63 -7.13 3.78 -3.06
C ASN A 63 -8.28 4.04 -2.08
N CYS A 64 -9.52 3.97 -2.54
CA CYS A 64 -10.70 4.02 -1.67
C CYS A 64 -10.77 2.79 -0.76
N TYR A 65 -10.55 1.60 -1.31
CA TYR A 65 -10.49 0.36 -0.55
C TYR A 65 -9.38 0.37 0.50
N ALA A 66 -8.20 0.91 0.16
CA ALA A 66 -7.08 1.08 1.07
C ALA A 66 -7.25 2.27 2.04
N GLY A 67 -8.32 3.06 1.95
CA GLY A 67 -8.56 4.21 2.83
C GLY A 67 -7.53 5.33 2.67
N LEU A 68 -7.00 5.49 1.45
CA LEU A 68 -6.09 6.55 1.03
C LEU A 68 -6.82 7.70 0.32
N ALA A 69 -7.88 7.38 -0.44
CA ALA A 69 -8.66 8.38 -1.15
C ALA A 69 -9.91 8.79 -0.35
N PRO A 70 -10.04 10.08 0.06
CA PRO A 70 -11.23 10.56 0.76
C PRO A 70 -12.41 10.74 -0.21
N PHE A 71 -13.62 10.58 0.33
CA PHE A 71 -14.87 10.86 -0.36
C PHE A 71 -15.38 12.25 0.02
N LYS A 72 -15.95 12.96 -0.96
CA LYS A 72 -16.68 14.18 -0.70
C LYS A 72 -17.93 13.85 0.10
N HIS A 73 -18.20 14.63 1.13
CA HIS A 73 -19.43 14.52 1.90
C HIS A 73 -20.37 15.65 1.46
N GLU A 74 -21.04 15.43 0.34
CA GLU A 74 -21.99 16.37 -0.26
C GLU A 74 -23.37 15.71 -0.33
N SER A 75 -24.40 16.41 0.15
CA SER A 75 -25.80 16.03 -0.02
C SER A 75 -26.57 17.26 -0.49
N GLY A 76 -27.11 17.17 -1.71
CA GLY A 76 -27.79 18.28 -2.38
C GLY A 76 -26.91 19.51 -2.55
N THR A 77 -27.53 20.70 -2.47
CA THR A 77 -26.85 22.00 -2.65
C THR A 77 -26.34 22.62 -1.34
N SER A 78 -26.77 22.12 -0.18
CA SER A 78 -26.58 22.81 1.11
C SER A 78 -25.56 22.15 2.05
N ILE A 79 -25.25 20.86 1.89
CA ILE A 79 -24.33 20.16 2.80
C ILE A 79 -22.96 20.03 2.12
N ARG A 80 -21.96 20.74 2.65
CA ARG A 80 -20.54 20.63 2.26
C ARG A 80 -19.70 20.26 3.47
N GLY A 81 -19.69 18.97 3.80
CA GLY A 81 -18.88 18.44 4.91
C GLY A 81 -17.41 18.26 4.54
N ARG A 82 -16.56 18.06 5.55
CA ARG A 82 -15.15 17.69 5.33
C ARG A 82 -15.09 16.34 4.61
N SER A 83 -14.19 16.24 3.62
CA SER A 83 -13.94 14.97 2.94
C SER A 83 -13.31 13.96 3.90
N ARG A 84 -13.81 12.73 3.92
CA ARG A 84 -13.37 11.67 4.84
C ARG A 84 -13.17 10.36 4.10
N VAL A 85 -12.23 9.56 4.58
CA VAL A 85 -12.07 8.17 4.13
C VAL A 85 -13.15 7.29 4.76
N SER A 86 -13.57 6.24 4.05
CA SER A 86 -14.58 5.31 4.56
C SER A 86 -14.07 4.53 5.77
N HIS A 87 -14.95 4.25 6.74
CA HIS A 87 -14.63 3.37 7.86
C HIS A 87 -14.46 1.90 7.42
N LEU A 88 -15.06 1.52 6.29
CA LEU A 88 -14.95 0.20 5.67
C LEU A 88 -13.62 -0.02 4.93
N ALA A 89 -12.70 0.93 4.99
CA ALA A 89 -11.39 0.78 4.38
C ALA A 89 -10.60 -0.37 5.03
N ASN A 90 -9.84 -1.10 4.23
CA ASN A 90 -8.91 -2.11 4.71
C ASN A 90 -7.74 -1.40 5.42
N LYS A 91 -7.75 -1.46 6.75
CA LYS A 91 -6.74 -0.82 7.60
C LYS A 91 -5.37 -1.50 7.49
N GLU A 92 -5.32 -2.79 7.18
CA GLU A 92 -4.05 -3.52 7.06
C GLU A 92 -3.25 -3.04 5.85
N ILE A 93 -3.88 -2.97 4.67
CA ILE A 93 -3.20 -2.47 3.47
C ILE A 93 -2.82 -0.99 3.62
N LYS A 94 -3.65 -0.21 4.33
CA LYS A 94 -3.33 1.17 4.69
C LYS A 94 -2.03 1.26 5.50
N THR A 95 -1.90 0.44 6.53
CA THR A 95 -0.69 0.38 7.37
C THR A 95 0.52 -0.01 6.54
N VAL A 96 0.41 -1.05 5.71
CA VAL A 96 1.49 -1.53 4.84
C VAL A 96 1.95 -0.44 3.86
N LEU A 97 1.02 0.30 3.25
CA LEU A 97 1.35 1.39 2.33
C LEU A 97 1.94 2.61 3.06
N ASN A 98 1.47 2.92 4.26
CA ASN A 98 2.05 3.98 5.09
C ASN A 98 3.50 3.66 5.49
N LEU A 99 3.79 2.41 5.87
CA LEU A 99 5.15 1.97 6.15
C LEU A 99 6.06 2.09 4.93
N ALA A 100 5.56 1.74 3.74
CA ALA A 100 6.28 1.93 2.49
C ALA A 100 6.56 3.41 2.20
N ALA A 101 5.58 4.30 2.46
CA ALA A 101 5.75 5.75 2.32
C ALA A 101 6.80 6.31 3.29
N PHE A 102 6.81 5.88 4.55
CA PHE A 102 7.85 6.27 5.51
C PHE A 102 9.25 5.82 5.08
N CYS A 103 9.37 4.62 4.53
CA CYS A 103 10.61 4.17 3.93
C CYS A 103 10.99 5.05 2.73
N ALA A 104 10.05 5.37 1.84
CA ALA A 104 10.30 6.20 0.65
C ALA A 104 10.78 7.62 1.00
N ILE A 105 10.23 8.23 2.06
CA ILE A 105 10.63 9.56 2.58
C ILE A 105 12.13 9.61 2.90
N ARG A 106 12.74 8.50 3.33
CA ARG A 106 14.17 8.44 3.65
C ARG A 106 15.07 8.51 2.42
N PHE A 107 14.55 8.14 1.25
CA PHE A 107 15.33 8.05 0.01
C PHE A 107 15.07 9.22 -0.95
N ASN A 108 13.95 9.94 -0.79
CA ASN A 108 13.58 11.05 -1.67
C ASN A 108 13.36 12.35 -0.86
N GLN A 109 14.22 13.33 -1.12
CA GLN A 109 14.20 14.63 -0.45
C GLN A 109 12.89 15.41 -0.70
N GLU A 110 12.29 15.29 -1.88
CA GLU A 110 11.03 15.96 -2.20
C GLU A 110 9.88 15.42 -1.35
N LEU A 111 9.81 14.09 -1.20
CA LEU A 111 8.83 13.44 -0.32
C LEU A 111 9.04 13.84 1.14
N LYS A 112 10.29 13.96 1.57
CA LYS A 112 10.63 14.45 2.92
C LYS A 112 10.16 15.87 3.16
N LEU A 113 10.45 16.79 2.24
CA LEU A 113 10.00 18.18 2.33
C LEU A 113 8.47 18.28 2.33
N TYR A 114 7.78 17.46 1.52
CA TYR A 114 6.32 17.41 1.52
C TYR A 114 5.77 16.94 2.88
N TYR A 115 6.33 15.87 3.44
CA TYR A 115 5.95 15.33 4.74
C TYR A 115 6.14 16.35 5.87
N GLU A 116 7.29 17.02 5.92
CA GLU A 116 7.61 18.04 6.92
C GLU A 116 6.69 19.26 6.82
N LYS A 117 6.37 19.73 5.60
CA LYS A 117 5.39 20.81 5.38
C LYS A 117 3.99 20.46 5.87
N GLY A 118 3.59 19.18 5.77
CA GLY A 118 2.30 18.70 6.25
C GLY A 118 2.21 18.74 7.78
N TYR A 119 3.27 18.36 8.47
CA TYR A 119 3.36 18.38 9.93
C TYR A 119 3.38 19.78 10.54
N GLN A 120 3.90 20.78 9.82
CA GLN A 120 3.92 22.18 10.28
C GLN A 120 2.58 22.91 10.17
N LYS A 121 1.57 22.29 9.53
CA LYS A 121 0.23 22.86 9.36
C LYS A 121 -0.80 22.39 10.40
N GLU A 122 -0.40 21.51 11.32
CA GLU A 122 -1.17 21.10 12.50
C GLU A 122 -0.67 21.83 13.74
#